data_AF-A0A7V9L2V7-F1
#
_entry.id   AF-A0A7V9L2V7-F1
#
_cell.length_a   1.000
_cell.length_b   1.000
_cell.length_c   1.000
_cell.angle_alpha   90.00
_cell.angle_beta   90.00
_cell.angle_gamma   90.00
#
_symmetry.space_group_name_H-M   'P 1'
#
loop_
_entity.id
_entity.type
_entity.pdbx_description
1 polymer ?
#
loop_
_entity_poly.entity_id
_entity_poly.type
_entity_poly.pdbx_seq_one_letter_code
_entity_poly.pdbx_strand_id
1 'polypeptide(L)'
;MKHVAPHRWADLWAGRVDAAERTAMERHASACPACAKTRERVTRASDTFASIKNLPLPELSWDSVRAKVHWSVSTERRAKVPAATNSRAGWIAAGMVAAAAVATLFVDRPAPPAPPAPIAMATPRTPESAPAIALAGLVNRTTGDLMVDGIRPVDPFAGKLAAGQVIATGDGRVDVQFGAGSAFRLGPHSRLQLVRFDSQAIELVVDGTLDLEVAPRLAGQRFVVRAGAREIEVRGTQFRVHHQGGATSVACRHGLVSVRDTTGAVEVGAARRLVVPSDKPVTGERIAALSIEEVSDLADATPMTMPLWHGDALASSAPLE
;
A
#
# COMPACT_ATOMS: atom_id res chain seq x y z
N MET A 1 -51.99 -11.30 -35.86
CA MET A 1 -51.87 -10.11 -35.00
C MET A 1 -50.41 -9.72 -34.89
N LYS A 2 -50.06 -8.43 -34.94
CA LYS A 2 -48.67 -7.99 -34.76
C LYS A 2 -48.29 -8.09 -33.28
N HIS A 3 -47.11 -8.63 -32.99
CA HIS A 3 -46.59 -8.67 -31.62
C HIS A 3 -46.29 -7.26 -31.12
N VAL A 4 -46.48 -7.04 -29.82
CA VAL A 4 -46.07 -5.82 -29.12
C VAL A 4 -44.54 -5.79 -29.04
N ALA A 5 -43.92 -4.71 -29.53
CA ALA A 5 -42.48 -4.57 -29.54
C ALA A 5 -41.90 -4.52 -28.10
N PRO A 6 -40.70 -5.10 -27.84
CA PRO A 6 -40.10 -5.13 -26.51
C PRO A 6 -39.97 -3.77 -25.80
N HIS A 7 -39.61 -2.70 -26.53
CA HIS A 7 -39.45 -1.37 -25.95
C HIS A 7 -40.78 -0.78 -25.43
N ARG A 8 -41.92 -1.15 -26.02
CA ARG A 8 -43.25 -0.72 -25.52
C ARG A 8 -43.56 -1.31 -24.15
N TRP A 9 -43.11 -2.55 -23.88
CA TRP A 9 -43.21 -3.13 -22.53
C TRP A 9 -42.34 -2.36 -21.51
N ALA A 10 -41.19 -1.83 -21.93
CA ALA A 10 -40.36 -0.98 -21.08
C ALA A 10 -41.01 0.40 -20.85
N ASP A 11 -41.63 0.99 -21.87
CA ASP A 11 -42.41 2.22 -21.72
C ASP A 11 -43.60 2.03 -20.77
N LEU A 12 -44.28 0.87 -20.87
CA LEU A 12 -45.38 0.53 -19.99
C LEU A 12 -44.92 0.44 -18.53
N TRP A 13 -43.80 -0.25 -18.27
CA TRP A 13 -43.21 -0.33 -16.93
C TRP A 13 -42.77 1.04 -16.38
N ALA A 14 -42.22 1.91 -17.24
CA ALA A 14 -41.84 3.27 -16.89
C ALA A 14 -43.04 4.24 -16.74
N GLY A 15 -44.27 3.76 -16.87
CA GLY A 15 -45.48 4.59 -16.78
C GLY A 15 -45.67 5.57 -17.94
N ARG A 16 -44.99 5.37 -19.08
CA ARG A 16 -45.03 6.26 -20.26
C ARG A 16 -46.13 5.91 -21.27
N VAL A 17 -46.86 4.82 -21.03
CA VAL A 17 -47.98 4.37 -21.87
C VAL A 17 -49.29 4.78 -21.21
N ASP A 18 -50.23 5.30 -22.00
CA ASP A 18 -51.55 5.68 -21.51
C ASP A 18 -52.38 4.47 -21.04
N ALA A 19 -53.47 4.74 -20.32
CA ALA A 19 -54.28 3.69 -19.71
C ALA A 19 -55.01 2.80 -20.73
N ALA A 20 -55.41 3.35 -21.88
CA ALA A 20 -56.13 2.61 -22.91
C ALA A 20 -55.19 1.64 -23.64
N GLU A 21 -53.99 2.11 -24.00
CA GLU A 21 -52.97 1.29 -24.63
C GLU A 21 -52.42 0.24 -23.67
N ARG A 22 -52.21 0.57 -22.39
CA ARG A 22 -51.89 -0.41 -21.34
C ARG A 22 -52.88 -1.57 -21.34
N THR A 23 -54.17 -1.25 -21.31
CA THR A 23 -55.25 -2.25 -21.29
C THR A 23 -55.23 -3.12 -22.55
N ALA A 24 -54.96 -2.52 -23.72
CA ALA A 24 -54.85 -3.25 -24.97
C ALA A 24 -53.62 -4.19 -25.00
N MET A 25 -52.47 -3.71 -24.51
CA MET A 25 -51.24 -4.50 -24.41
C MET A 25 -51.41 -5.69 -23.45
N GLU A 26 -52.01 -5.47 -22.27
CA GLU A 26 -52.25 -6.51 -21.28
C GLU A 26 -53.23 -7.57 -21.80
N ARG A 27 -54.32 -7.15 -22.45
CA ARG A 27 -55.25 -8.06 -23.13
C ARG A 27 -54.60 -8.85 -24.25
N HIS A 28 -53.67 -8.24 -25.00
CA HIS A 28 -52.93 -8.97 -26.02
C HIS A 28 -51.98 -10.00 -25.40
N ALA A 29 -51.25 -9.64 -24.34
CA ALA A 29 -50.34 -10.56 -23.66
C ALA A 29 -51.07 -11.74 -23.00
N SER A 30 -52.31 -11.58 -22.54
CA SER A 30 -53.09 -12.72 -22.00
C SER A 30 -53.48 -13.74 -23.09
N ALA A 31 -53.62 -13.31 -24.34
CA ALA A 31 -53.94 -14.18 -25.48
C ALA A 31 -52.71 -14.65 -26.29
N CYS A 32 -51.53 -14.05 -26.08
CA CYS A 32 -50.33 -14.26 -26.90
C CYS A 32 -49.12 -14.68 -26.04
N PRO A 33 -48.74 -15.97 -26.02
CA PRO A 33 -47.65 -16.49 -25.18
C PRO A 33 -46.29 -15.80 -25.41
N ALA A 34 -45.98 -15.43 -26.65
CA ALA A 34 -44.73 -14.74 -26.99
C ALA A 34 -44.65 -13.33 -26.38
N CYS A 35 -45.77 -12.59 -26.38
CA CYS A 35 -45.86 -11.28 -25.76
C CYS A 35 -45.87 -11.38 -24.22
N ALA A 36 -46.51 -12.41 -23.65
CA ALA A 36 -46.44 -12.69 -22.21
C ALA A 36 -44.99 -12.93 -21.74
N LYS A 37 -44.22 -13.75 -22.45
CA LYS A 37 -42.80 -14.03 -22.14
C LYS A 37 -41.92 -12.79 -22.27
N THR A 38 -42.17 -11.96 -23.28
CA THR A 38 -41.46 -10.69 -23.46
C THR A 38 -41.75 -9.72 -22.31
N ARG A 39 -43.02 -9.59 -21.92
CA ARG A 39 -43.44 -8.79 -20.77
C ARG A 39 -42.71 -9.23 -19.51
N GLU A 40 -42.75 -10.53 -19.20
CA GLU A 40 -42.10 -11.08 -17.99
C GLU A 40 -40.59 -10.79 -17.95
N ARG A 41 -39.88 -10.95 -19.08
CA ARG A 41 -38.45 -10.62 -19.16
C ARG A 41 -38.17 -9.15 -18.87
N VAL A 42 -38.96 -8.25 -19.46
CA VAL A 42 -38.80 -6.80 -19.24
C VAL A 42 -39.11 -6.45 -17.80
N THR A 43 -40.21 -6.94 -17.23
CA THR A 43 -40.56 -6.71 -15.81
C THR A 43 -39.44 -7.18 -14.88
N ARG A 44 -38.95 -8.42 -15.05
CA ARG A 44 -37.86 -8.98 -14.23
C ARG A 44 -36.58 -8.15 -14.32
N ALA A 45 -36.21 -7.70 -15.52
CA ALA A 45 -35.04 -6.84 -15.70
C ALA A 45 -35.22 -5.50 -15.01
N SER A 46 -36.40 -4.87 -15.16
CA SER A 46 -36.66 -3.56 -14.57
C SER A 46 -36.79 -3.59 -13.04
N ASP A 47 -37.37 -4.66 -12.48
CA ASP A 47 -37.44 -4.87 -11.02
C ASP A 47 -36.03 -5.02 -10.41
N THR A 48 -35.09 -5.62 -11.15
CA THR A 48 -33.68 -5.69 -10.76
C THR A 48 -33.08 -4.29 -10.68
N PHE A 49 -33.36 -3.40 -11.63
CA PHE A 49 -32.89 -2.00 -11.58
C PHE A 49 -33.53 -1.21 -10.43
N ALA A 50 -34.81 -1.42 -10.15
CA ALA A 50 -35.47 -0.79 -9.01
C ALA A 50 -34.86 -1.26 -7.68
N SER A 51 -34.55 -2.57 -7.56
CA SER A 51 -33.83 -3.11 -6.42
C SER A 51 -32.43 -2.49 -6.28
N ILE A 52 -31.67 -2.37 -7.37
CA ILE A 52 -30.33 -1.73 -7.37
C ILE A 52 -30.41 -0.26 -6.96
N LYS A 53 -31.43 0.48 -7.42
CA LYS A 53 -31.61 1.89 -7.07
C LYS A 53 -31.92 2.10 -5.58
N ASN A 54 -32.60 1.14 -4.97
CA ASN A 54 -33.00 1.19 -3.55
C ASN A 54 -32.00 0.51 -2.62
N LEU A 55 -31.04 -0.25 -3.14
CA LEU A 55 -29.86 -0.62 -2.36
C LEU A 55 -29.15 0.67 -1.95
N PRO A 56 -28.68 0.78 -0.70
CA PRO A 56 -27.79 1.87 -0.34
C PRO A 56 -26.68 1.89 -1.40
N LEU A 57 -26.47 3.05 -2.02
CA LEU A 57 -25.43 3.23 -3.04
C LEU A 57 -24.19 2.55 -2.49
N PRO A 58 -23.72 1.43 -3.09
CA PRO A 58 -22.47 0.86 -2.66
C PRO A 58 -21.47 2.01 -2.81
N GLU A 59 -20.69 2.28 -1.77
CA GLU A 59 -19.53 3.15 -1.90
C GLU A 59 -18.59 2.45 -2.89
N LEU A 60 -18.87 2.63 -4.18
CA LEU A 60 -17.95 2.37 -5.25
C LEU A 60 -16.89 3.42 -5.03
N SER A 61 -15.90 3.09 -4.20
CA SER A 61 -14.68 3.84 -4.10
C SER A 61 -14.07 3.79 -5.50
N TRP A 62 -14.34 4.82 -6.29
CA TRP A 62 -13.76 4.99 -7.62
C TRP A 62 -12.23 4.89 -7.59
N ASP A 63 -11.65 5.06 -6.40
CA ASP A 63 -10.25 4.86 -6.09
C ASP A 63 -9.83 3.37 -6.04
N SER A 64 -10.67 2.45 -5.56
CA SER A 64 -10.38 1.01 -5.67
C SER A 64 -10.45 0.51 -7.12
N VAL A 65 -11.42 1.01 -7.90
CA VAL A 65 -11.54 0.71 -9.33
C VAL A 65 -10.36 1.30 -10.10
N ARG A 66 -9.97 2.55 -9.83
CA ARG A 66 -8.76 3.16 -10.45
C ARG A 66 -7.48 2.46 -10.04
N ALA A 67 -7.32 2.10 -8.77
CA ALA A 67 -6.15 1.37 -8.29
C ALA A 67 -6.03 0.02 -9.00
N LYS A 68 -7.13 -0.72 -9.14
CA LYS A 68 -7.16 -2.02 -9.84
C LYS A 68 -6.85 -1.88 -11.33
N VAL A 69 -7.40 -0.86 -12.01
CA VAL A 69 -7.09 -0.57 -13.42
C VAL A 69 -5.62 -0.17 -13.58
N HIS A 70 -5.11 0.76 -12.77
CA HIS A 70 -3.70 1.17 -12.80
C HIS A 70 -2.74 0.00 -12.53
N TRP A 71 -3.08 -0.90 -11.60
CA TRP A 71 -2.27 -2.07 -11.31
C TRP A 71 -2.28 -3.09 -12.45
N SER A 72 -3.44 -3.33 -13.07
CA SER A 72 -3.52 -4.23 -14.24
C SER A 72 -2.71 -3.71 -15.44
N VAL A 73 -2.76 -2.40 -15.69
CA VAL A 73 -2.02 -1.77 -16.80
C VAL A 73 -0.52 -1.72 -16.51
N SER A 74 -0.11 -1.47 -15.26
CA SER A 74 1.32 -1.40 -14.89
C SER A 74 1.99 -2.77 -14.81
N THR A 75 1.25 -3.82 -14.41
CA THR A 75 1.78 -5.20 -14.41
C THR A 75 1.95 -5.76 -15.82
N GLU A 76 1.01 -5.48 -16.74
CA GLU A 76 1.22 -5.80 -18.17
C GLU A 76 2.41 -5.03 -18.77
N ARG A 77 2.64 -3.78 -18.34
CA ARG A 77 3.78 -2.99 -18.81
C ARG A 77 5.12 -3.52 -18.30
N ARG A 78 5.20 -3.97 -17.04
CA ARG A 78 6.40 -4.61 -16.48
C ARG A 78 6.65 -6.00 -17.05
N ALA A 79 5.60 -6.78 -17.35
CA ALA A 79 5.74 -8.10 -17.98
C ALA A 79 6.33 -8.01 -19.40
N LYS A 80 6.21 -6.85 -20.07
CA LYS A 80 6.80 -6.59 -21.40
C LYS A 80 8.21 -6.01 -21.38
N VAL A 81 8.79 -5.71 -20.21
CA VAL A 81 10.21 -5.35 -20.13
C VAL A 81 11.00 -6.65 -20.11
N PRO A 82 11.72 -7.01 -21.20
CA PRO A 82 12.54 -8.21 -21.19
C PRO A 82 13.57 -8.07 -20.06
N ALA A 83 13.53 -9.00 -19.11
CA ALA A 83 14.51 -9.06 -18.05
C ALA A 83 15.90 -9.12 -18.70
N ALA A 84 16.72 -8.10 -18.48
CA ALA A 84 18.09 -8.07 -18.93
C ALA A 84 18.82 -9.22 -18.22
N THR A 85 18.94 -10.36 -18.90
CA THR A 85 19.66 -11.53 -18.43
C THR A 85 21.14 -11.17 -18.35
N ASN A 86 21.61 -10.80 -17.16
CA ASN A 86 23.02 -10.63 -16.86
C ASN A 86 23.74 -11.99 -16.96
N SER A 87 24.13 -12.37 -18.17
CA SER A 87 24.82 -13.62 -18.52
C SER A 87 26.31 -13.67 -18.11
N ARG A 88 26.68 -13.04 -16.98
CA ARG A 88 28.07 -13.06 -16.49
C ARG A 88 28.43 -14.35 -15.72
N ALA A 89 27.47 -15.22 -15.42
CA ALA A 89 27.74 -16.49 -14.72
C ALA A 89 28.33 -17.61 -15.61
N GLY A 90 28.37 -17.42 -16.94
CA GLY A 90 28.83 -18.47 -17.87
C GLY A 90 30.35 -18.60 -18.06
N TRP A 91 31.17 -17.65 -17.58
CA TRP A 91 32.61 -17.60 -17.91
C TRP A 91 33.56 -18.17 -16.84
N ILE A 92 33.07 -18.59 -15.67
CA ILE A 92 33.95 -19.08 -14.58
C ILE A 92 34.19 -20.61 -14.65
N ALA A 93 33.47 -21.35 -15.49
CA ALA A 93 33.57 -22.83 -15.52
C ALA A 93 34.64 -23.42 -16.47
N ALA A 94 35.46 -22.61 -17.17
CA ALA A 94 36.41 -23.10 -18.18
C ALA A 94 37.89 -23.12 -17.75
N GLY A 95 38.21 -22.99 -16.45
CA GLY A 95 39.57 -22.71 -15.97
C GLY A 95 40.23 -23.73 -15.04
N MET A 96 39.83 -25.01 -15.00
CA MET A 96 40.37 -25.97 -14.00
C MET A 96 40.68 -27.39 -14.53
N VAL A 97 41.40 -27.57 -15.65
CA VAL A 97 41.90 -28.92 -16.03
C VAL A 97 43.34 -28.95 -16.61
N ALA A 98 44.26 -28.05 -16.23
CA ALA A 98 45.65 -28.17 -16.71
C ALA A 98 46.69 -27.74 -15.67
N ALA A 99 46.83 -28.53 -14.60
CA ALA A 99 47.93 -28.39 -13.65
C ALA A 99 48.39 -29.75 -13.11
N ALA A 100 48.82 -30.65 -14.00
CA ALA A 100 49.54 -31.86 -13.64
C ALA A 100 50.31 -32.41 -14.85
N ALA A 101 51.43 -31.78 -15.23
CA ALA A 101 52.58 -32.43 -15.91
C ALA A 101 53.52 -31.40 -16.59
N VAL A 102 54.24 -30.54 -15.85
CA VAL A 102 55.53 -29.99 -16.31
C VAL A 102 56.40 -29.70 -15.09
N ALA A 103 56.99 -30.74 -14.51
CA ALA A 103 58.05 -30.62 -13.51
C ALA A 103 59.24 -31.45 -14.02
N THR A 104 60.12 -30.80 -14.79
CA THR A 104 61.57 -31.09 -14.95
C THR A 104 62.06 -30.45 -16.26
N LEU A 105 62.36 -29.15 -16.27
CA LEU A 105 63.28 -28.49 -17.21
C LEU A 105 63.48 -27.03 -16.75
N PHE A 106 64.34 -26.86 -15.74
CA PHE A 106 64.85 -25.56 -15.31
C PHE A 106 66.36 -25.55 -15.54
N VAL A 107 66.79 -25.04 -16.70
CA VAL A 107 68.13 -24.48 -16.90
C VAL A 107 67.96 -23.25 -17.79
N ASP A 108 68.37 -22.09 -17.25
CA ASP A 108 68.46 -20.76 -17.88
C ASP A 108 67.21 -20.17 -18.54
N ARG A 109 66.33 -19.58 -17.70
CA ARG A 109 65.38 -18.56 -18.17
C ARG A 109 65.81 -17.17 -17.69
N PRO A 110 65.90 -16.17 -18.60
CA PRO A 110 66.18 -14.79 -18.25
C PRO A 110 65.08 -14.24 -17.33
N ALA A 111 65.48 -13.36 -16.40
CA ALA A 111 64.61 -12.78 -15.39
C ALA A 111 63.32 -12.23 -16.04
N PRO A 112 62.12 -12.64 -15.57
CA PRO A 112 60.87 -12.15 -16.11
C PRO A 112 60.79 -10.62 -15.93
N PRO A 113 60.28 -9.88 -16.93
CA PRO A 113 60.12 -8.44 -16.83
C PRO A 113 59.23 -8.11 -15.62
N ALA A 114 59.62 -7.05 -14.90
CA ALA A 114 58.92 -6.62 -13.70
C ALA A 114 57.40 -6.54 -13.94
N PRO A 115 56.57 -7.08 -13.05
CA PRO A 115 55.12 -7.02 -13.21
C PRO A 115 54.69 -5.56 -13.38
N PRO A 116 53.78 -5.26 -14.32
CA PRO A 116 53.28 -3.91 -14.49
C PRO A 116 52.71 -3.41 -13.16
N ALA A 117 53.05 -2.19 -12.79
CA ALA A 117 52.53 -1.56 -11.57
C ALA A 117 51.00 -1.72 -11.53
N PRO A 118 50.42 -2.14 -10.39
CA PRO A 118 48.98 -2.32 -10.28
C PRO A 118 48.30 -1.03 -10.71
N ILE A 119 47.44 -1.13 -11.73
CA ILE A 119 46.58 -0.03 -12.14
C ILE A 119 45.78 0.34 -10.89
N ALA A 120 46.04 1.53 -10.36
CA ALA A 120 45.32 2.04 -9.21
C ALA A 120 43.84 2.08 -9.58
N MET A 121 43.08 1.09 -9.12
CA MET A 121 41.63 1.09 -9.28
C MET A 121 41.13 2.35 -8.58
N ALA A 122 40.58 3.28 -9.35
CA ALA A 122 39.93 4.44 -8.79
C ALA A 122 38.92 3.94 -7.76
N THR A 123 39.13 4.28 -6.49
CA THR A 123 38.20 3.98 -5.42
C THR A 123 36.86 4.55 -5.85
N PRO A 124 35.78 3.73 -5.94
CA PRO A 124 34.46 4.25 -6.26
C PRO A 124 34.16 5.36 -5.27
N ARG A 125 33.99 6.59 -5.74
CA ARG A 125 33.57 7.68 -4.87
C ARG A 125 32.20 7.30 -4.34
N THR A 126 32.07 7.15 -3.03
CA THR A 126 30.77 7.02 -2.40
C THR A 126 29.95 8.24 -2.83
N PRO A 127 28.82 8.05 -3.53
CA PRO A 127 28.00 9.18 -3.95
C PRO A 127 27.64 9.98 -2.71
N GLU A 128 27.95 11.28 -2.76
CA GLU A 128 27.60 12.22 -1.71
C GLU A 128 26.08 12.22 -1.55
N SER A 129 25.62 11.98 -0.32
CA SER A 129 24.18 11.86 -0.05
C SER A 129 23.51 13.20 -0.33
N ALA A 130 22.52 13.22 -1.23
CA ALA A 130 21.74 14.42 -1.52
C ALA A 130 21.15 15.01 -0.22
N PRO A 131 20.99 16.34 -0.08
CA PRO A 131 20.43 16.93 1.12
C PRO A 131 19.01 16.43 1.38
N ALA A 132 18.67 16.20 2.66
CA ALA A 132 17.34 15.77 3.06
C ALA A 132 16.31 16.88 2.86
N ILE A 133 15.17 16.57 2.24
CA ILE A 133 14.06 17.50 2.03
C ILE A 133 13.03 17.24 3.12
N ALA A 134 12.67 18.28 3.89
CA ALA A 134 11.63 18.16 4.91
C ALA A 134 10.29 17.78 4.29
N LEU A 135 9.62 16.80 4.88
CA LEU A 135 8.27 16.39 4.48
C LEU A 135 7.23 17.15 5.29
N ALA A 136 6.03 17.27 4.72
CA ALA A 136 4.85 17.77 5.39
C ALA A 136 3.76 16.68 5.38
N GLY A 137 3.17 16.45 6.55
CA GLY A 137 1.99 15.61 6.71
C GLY A 137 0.74 16.46 6.55
N LEU A 138 -0.21 15.99 5.75
CA LEU A 138 -1.48 16.66 5.52
C LEU A 138 -2.60 15.82 6.13
N VAL A 139 -3.40 16.42 6.99
CA VAL A 139 -4.58 15.76 7.55
C VAL A 139 -5.63 15.67 6.44
N ASN A 140 -6.02 14.45 6.08
CA ASN A 140 -7.02 14.19 5.04
C ASN A 140 -8.39 13.87 5.62
N ARG A 141 -8.42 13.28 6.81
CA ARG A 141 -9.65 12.93 7.51
C ARG A 141 -9.43 12.99 9.01
N THR A 142 -10.44 13.46 9.72
CA THR A 142 -10.48 13.40 11.17
C THR A 142 -11.88 13.01 11.62
N THR A 143 -11.99 12.36 12.77
CA THR A 143 -13.27 12.05 13.42
C THR A 143 -13.02 12.13 14.92
N GLY A 144 -13.92 12.74 15.68
CA GLY A 144 -13.76 12.88 17.13
C GLY A 144 -12.66 13.85 17.55
N ASP A 145 -12.05 13.59 18.69
CA ASP A 145 -11.10 14.49 19.32
C ASP A 145 -9.68 14.30 18.79
N LEU A 146 -9.10 15.41 18.32
CA LEU A 146 -7.73 15.52 17.84
C LEU A 146 -7.02 16.66 18.58
N MET A 147 -5.81 16.38 19.04
CA MET A 147 -4.89 17.38 19.59
C MET A 147 -3.58 17.31 18.83
N VAL A 148 -3.01 18.48 18.54
CA VAL A 148 -1.66 18.65 17.99
C VAL A 148 -0.89 19.49 19.00
N ASP A 149 0.23 18.95 19.48
CA ASP A 149 1.07 19.56 20.52
C ASP A 149 0.29 19.92 21.80
N GLY A 150 -0.72 19.10 22.13
CA GLY A 150 -1.61 19.30 23.29
C GLY A 150 -2.70 20.35 23.08
N ILE A 151 -2.78 20.95 21.88
CA ILE A 151 -3.78 21.97 21.54
C ILE A 151 -4.78 21.38 20.54
N ARG A 152 -6.08 21.63 20.75
CA ARG A 152 -7.10 21.28 19.75
C ARG A 152 -7.02 22.29 18.59
N PRO A 153 -6.67 21.88 17.36
CA PRO A 153 -6.63 22.80 16.22
C PRO A 153 -8.04 23.30 15.88
N VAL A 154 -8.16 24.58 15.55
CA VAL A 154 -9.44 25.19 15.09
C VAL A 154 -9.85 24.59 13.75
N ASP A 155 -8.89 24.43 12.85
CA ASP A 155 -9.03 23.72 11.59
C ASP A 155 -7.89 22.71 11.43
N PRO A 156 -8.15 21.40 11.63
CA PRO A 156 -7.12 20.38 11.51
C PRO A 156 -6.62 20.18 10.07
N PHE A 157 -7.34 20.67 9.05
CA PHE A 157 -7.00 20.49 7.64
C PHE A 157 -6.12 21.61 7.08
N ALA A 158 -6.12 22.78 7.72
CA ALA A 158 -5.28 23.92 7.33
C ALA A 158 -3.81 23.76 7.73
N GLY A 159 -3.53 22.96 8.76
CA GLY A 159 -2.19 22.76 9.30
C GLY A 159 -1.34 21.75 8.51
N LYS A 160 -0.04 22.00 8.45
CA LYS A 160 0.96 21.00 8.05
C LYS A 160 1.55 20.36 9.29
N LEU A 161 1.69 19.04 9.26
CA LEU A 161 2.38 18.27 10.27
C LEU A 161 3.86 18.14 9.90
N ALA A 162 4.75 18.41 10.85
CA ALA A 162 6.20 18.42 10.65
C ALA A 162 6.94 17.68 11.78
N ALA A 163 8.23 17.45 11.58
CA ALA A 163 9.09 16.89 12.62
C ALA A 163 9.02 17.72 13.92
N GLY A 164 9.09 17.04 15.06
CA GLY A 164 8.93 17.59 16.40
C GLY A 164 7.50 17.53 16.95
N GLN A 165 6.48 17.46 16.09
CA GLN A 165 5.10 17.55 16.54
C GLN A 165 4.55 16.24 17.13
N VAL A 166 3.59 16.40 18.04
CA VAL A 166 2.89 15.33 18.73
C VAL A 166 1.41 15.38 18.40
N ILE A 167 0.87 14.28 17.90
CA ILE A 167 -0.54 14.11 17.57
C ILE A 167 -1.15 13.18 18.63
N ALA A 168 -2.31 13.52 19.15
CA ALA A 168 -3.05 12.67 20.06
C ALA A 168 -4.55 12.63 19.72
N THR A 169 -5.17 11.47 19.90
CA THR A 169 -6.59 11.23 19.65
C THR A 169 -7.32 10.83 20.94
N GLY A 170 -8.58 11.29 21.08
CA GLY A 170 -9.52 10.77 22.08
C GLY A 170 -10.22 9.51 21.56
N ASP A 171 -11.55 9.44 21.62
CA ASP A 171 -12.34 8.39 20.94
C ASP A 171 -12.27 8.45 19.40
N GLY A 172 -11.54 9.45 18.88
CA GLY A 172 -11.43 9.79 17.49
C GLY A 172 -10.36 9.04 16.70
N ARG A 173 -10.17 9.46 15.44
CA ARG A 173 -9.11 8.98 14.55
C ARG A 173 -8.68 10.10 13.62
N VAL A 174 -7.45 10.03 13.13
CA VAL A 174 -6.94 10.96 12.13
C VAL A 174 -6.16 10.21 11.05
N ASP A 175 -6.43 10.51 9.78
CA ASP A 175 -5.69 10.02 8.62
C ASP A 175 -4.80 11.15 8.10
N VAL A 176 -3.50 10.87 8.00
CA VAL A 176 -2.48 11.83 7.55
C VAL A 176 -1.76 11.25 6.34
N GLN A 177 -1.69 12.02 5.27
CA GLN A 177 -0.92 11.69 4.07
C GLN A 177 0.41 12.44 4.06
N PHE A 178 1.45 11.79 3.55
CA PHE A 178 2.77 12.38 3.41
C PHE A 178 3.53 11.75 2.24
N GLY A 179 4.27 12.59 1.50
CA GLY A 179 4.98 12.15 0.30
C GLY A 179 4.06 11.55 -0.78
N ALA A 180 4.66 10.98 -1.82
CA ALA A 180 3.94 10.36 -2.92
C ALA A 180 3.47 8.95 -2.52
N GLY A 181 2.24 8.86 -1.99
CA GLY A 181 1.57 7.58 -1.73
C GLY A 181 1.96 6.90 -0.41
N SER A 182 2.37 7.67 0.60
CA SER A 182 2.42 7.17 1.97
C SER A 182 1.36 7.87 2.82
N ALA A 183 0.76 7.13 3.74
CA ALA A 183 -0.19 7.66 4.70
C ALA A 183 -0.17 6.83 5.99
N PHE A 184 -0.64 7.45 7.07
CA PHE A 184 -0.90 6.76 8.33
C PHE A 184 -2.27 7.14 8.88
N ARG A 185 -2.89 6.23 9.63
CA ARG A 185 -4.06 6.49 10.46
C ARG A 185 -3.67 6.26 11.91
N LEU A 186 -3.89 7.28 12.73
CA LEU A 186 -3.79 7.16 14.18
C LEU A 186 -5.18 6.81 14.71
N GLY A 187 -5.29 5.66 15.38
CA GLY A 187 -6.54 5.15 15.94
C GLY A 187 -6.98 5.89 17.20
N PRO A 188 -8.05 5.44 17.87
CA PRO A 188 -8.52 6.01 19.14
C PRO A 188 -7.49 5.86 20.27
N HIS A 189 -7.55 6.77 21.24
CA HIS A 189 -6.72 6.82 22.45
C HIS A 189 -5.23 6.62 22.17
N SER A 190 -4.76 7.23 21.08
CA SER A 190 -3.41 7.01 20.58
C SER A 190 -2.63 8.31 20.54
N ARG A 191 -1.32 8.21 20.66
CA ARG A 191 -0.36 9.30 20.61
C ARG A 191 0.77 8.96 19.65
N LEU A 192 1.10 9.90 18.78
CA LEU A 192 2.16 9.77 17.78
C LEU A 192 3.07 11.00 17.83
N GLN A 193 4.37 10.79 17.92
CA GLN A 193 5.37 11.84 17.76
C GLN A 193 6.12 11.66 16.43
N LEU A 194 6.22 12.75 15.66
CA LEU A 194 6.99 12.81 14.42
C LEU A 194 8.44 13.17 14.76
N VAL A 195 9.30 12.20 15.09
CA VAL A 195 10.68 12.48 15.51
C VAL A 195 11.51 13.01 14.34
N ARG A 196 11.46 12.29 13.22
CA ARG A 196 12.11 12.69 11.97
C ARG A 196 11.12 12.55 10.83
N PHE A 197 11.09 13.53 9.94
CA PHE A 197 10.07 13.61 8.90
C PHE A 197 10.62 14.28 7.65
N ASP A 198 11.51 13.59 6.96
CA ASP A 198 12.17 14.07 5.74
C ASP A 198 12.27 12.97 4.66
N SER A 199 12.76 13.33 3.48
CA SER A 199 12.86 12.42 2.33
C SER A 199 13.84 11.27 2.52
N GLN A 200 14.78 11.36 3.47
CA GLN A 200 15.76 10.32 3.75
C GLN A 200 15.30 9.40 4.87
N ALA A 201 14.70 9.95 5.92
CA ALA A 201 14.28 9.17 7.07
C ALA A 201 12.98 9.70 7.67
N ILE A 202 12.10 8.74 7.96
CA ILE A 202 10.88 8.96 8.70
C ILE A 202 10.97 8.12 9.96
N GLU A 203 10.93 8.78 11.11
CA GLU A 203 10.97 8.16 12.43
C GLU A 203 9.75 8.60 13.22
N LEU A 204 8.91 7.64 13.56
CA LEU A 204 7.66 7.84 14.28
C LEU A 204 7.77 7.17 15.66
N VAL A 205 7.27 7.80 16.72
CA VAL A 205 7.13 7.15 18.04
C VAL A 205 5.64 7.06 18.37
N VAL A 206 5.15 5.84 18.62
CA VAL A 206 3.73 5.58 18.83
C VAL A 206 3.47 4.94 20.19
N ASP A 207 2.38 5.40 20.82
CA ASP A 207 1.67 4.72 21.90
C ASP A 207 0.18 4.64 21.50
N GLY A 208 -0.39 3.44 21.45
CA GLY A 208 -1.71 3.16 20.86
C GLY A 208 -1.66 2.48 19.49
N THR A 209 -2.64 2.77 18.63
CA THR A 209 -2.84 2.11 17.33
C THR A 209 -2.42 3.01 16.17
N LEU A 210 -1.58 2.49 15.29
CA LEU A 210 -1.13 3.16 14.06
C LEU A 210 -1.23 2.20 12.87
N ASP A 211 -2.09 2.53 11.92
CA ASP A 211 -2.17 1.86 10.62
C ASP A 211 -1.37 2.63 9.58
N LEU A 212 -0.58 1.93 8.77
CA LEU A 212 0.37 2.53 7.84
C LEU A 212 0.24 1.92 6.45
N GLU A 213 0.27 2.79 5.45
CA GLU A 213 0.54 2.45 4.07
C GLU A 213 1.77 3.24 3.63
N VAL A 214 2.87 2.55 3.34
CA VAL A 214 4.15 3.18 3.02
C VAL A 214 4.49 2.87 1.57
N ALA A 215 4.76 3.91 0.78
CA ALA A 215 5.28 3.74 -0.57
C ALA A 215 6.68 3.07 -0.53
N PRO A 216 7.07 2.32 -1.58
CA PRO A 216 8.41 1.77 -1.70
C PRO A 216 9.50 2.82 -1.46
N ARG A 217 10.53 2.44 -0.70
CA ARG A 217 11.64 3.31 -0.33
C ARG A 217 12.89 2.93 -1.11
N LEU A 218 13.65 3.95 -1.52
CA LEU A 218 14.92 3.76 -2.22
C LEU A 218 16.01 3.24 -1.28
N ALA A 219 17.12 2.77 -1.85
CA ALA A 219 18.29 2.41 -1.06
C ALA A 219 18.79 3.64 -0.27
N GLY A 220 19.04 3.46 1.03
CA GLY A 220 19.47 4.53 1.93
C GLY A 220 18.31 5.28 2.61
N GLN A 221 17.08 5.17 2.10
CA GLN A 221 15.91 5.71 2.79
C GLN A 221 15.44 4.76 3.89
N ARG A 222 15.04 5.33 5.04
CA ARG A 222 14.58 4.57 6.21
C ARG A 222 13.19 5.00 6.63
N PHE A 223 12.35 4.02 6.99
CA PHE A 223 11.06 4.26 7.61
C PHE A 223 11.00 3.41 8.88
N VAL A 224 10.91 4.08 10.02
CA VAL A 224 11.01 3.48 11.34
C VAL A 224 9.85 3.92 12.21
N VAL A 225 9.20 2.95 12.84
CA VAL A 225 8.22 3.17 13.91
C VAL A 225 8.79 2.63 15.21
N ARG A 226 8.79 3.44 16.27
CA ARG A 226 9.21 3.05 17.61
C ARG A 226 7.98 2.88 18.49
N ALA A 227 7.83 1.71 19.08
CA ALA A 227 6.75 1.33 19.98
C ALA A 227 7.34 0.82 21.29
N GLY A 228 7.55 1.74 22.24
CA GLY A 228 8.32 1.46 23.46
C GLY A 228 9.78 1.13 23.15
N ALA A 229 10.26 -0.02 23.62
CA ALA A 229 11.64 -0.48 23.41
C ALA A 229 11.88 -1.15 22.04
N ARG A 230 10.87 -1.20 21.17
CA ARG A 230 10.92 -1.94 19.90
C ARG A 230 10.98 -0.98 18.72
N GLU A 231 11.84 -1.32 17.76
CA GLU A 231 12.01 -0.62 16.50
C GLU A 231 11.40 -1.46 15.37
N ILE A 232 10.50 -0.88 14.59
CA ILE A 232 9.82 -1.50 13.46
C ILE A 232 10.28 -0.79 12.19
N GLU A 233 11.09 -1.46 11.37
CA GLU A 233 11.62 -0.92 10.11
C GLU A 233 10.93 -1.56 8.90
N VAL A 234 10.59 -0.73 7.90
CA VAL A 234 9.85 -1.17 6.71
C VAL A 234 10.39 -0.59 5.42
N ARG A 235 10.16 -1.31 4.32
CA ARG A 235 10.47 -0.88 2.95
C ARG A 235 9.29 -1.08 2.02
N GLY A 236 8.30 -0.19 2.11
CA GLY A 236 7.12 -0.22 1.25
C GLY A 236 6.12 -1.31 1.63
N THR A 237 5.27 -1.04 2.61
CA THR A 237 4.43 -2.05 3.25
C THR A 237 3.11 -1.48 3.70
N GLN A 238 2.12 -2.36 3.85
CA GLN A 238 0.89 -2.06 4.58
C GLN A 238 0.83 -2.87 5.86
N PHE A 239 0.77 -2.20 7.01
CA PHE A 239 0.85 -2.84 8.31
C PHE A 239 0.19 -2.01 9.42
N ARG A 240 -0.13 -2.67 10.53
CA ARG A 240 -0.59 -2.04 11.78
C ARG A 240 0.42 -2.28 12.88
N VAL A 241 0.64 -1.24 13.68
CA VAL A 241 1.32 -1.33 14.98
C VAL A 241 0.30 -1.00 16.06
N HIS A 242 0.20 -1.87 17.07
CA HIS A 242 -0.55 -1.62 18.29
C HIS A 242 0.39 -1.70 19.48
N HIS A 243 0.55 -0.61 20.22
CA HIS A 243 1.35 -0.54 21.43
C HIS A 243 0.49 -0.13 22.61
N GLN A 244 0.46 -0.94 23.67
CA GLN A 244 -0.28 -0.61 24.88
C GLN A 244 0.31 -1.35 26.08
N GLY A 245 0.54 -0.63 27.18
CA GLY A 245 1.05 -1.22 28.41
C GLY A 245 2.39 -1.94 28.23
N GLY A 246 3.24 -1.45 27.33
CA GLY A 246 4.52 -2.08 27.00
C GLY A 246 4.44 -3.29 26.06
N ALA A 247 3.26 -3.87 25.81
CA ALA A 247 3.09 -4.90 24.79
C ALA A 247 3.01 -4.28 23.39
N THR A 248 3.55 -4.97 22.39
CA THR A 248 3.54 -4.51 20.99
C THR A 248 3.03 -5.63 20.09
N SER A 249 2.06 -5.31 19.25
CA SER A 249 1.59 -6.19 18.17
C SER A 249 1.86 -5.53 16.83
N VAL A 250 2.37 -6.31 15.88
CA VAL A 250 2.65 -5.88 14.50
C VAL A 250 1.96 -6.84 13.55
N ALA A 251 1.02 -6.33 12.75
CA ALA A 251 0.30 -7.10 11.74
C ALA A 251 0.64 -6.58 10.35
N CYS A 252 1.22 -7.42 9.50
CA CYS A 252 1.64 -7.07 8.14
C CYS A 252 0.64 -7.65 7.12
N ARG A 253 -0.06 -6.77 6.38
CA ARG A 253 -0.93 -7.19 5.29
C ARG A 253 -0.14 -7.45 4.03
N HIS A 254 0.75 -6.52 3.68
CA HIS A 254 1.54 -6.54 2.46
C HIS A 254 2.99 -6.14 2.72
N GLY A 255 3.92 -6.86 2.08
CA GLY A 255 5.35 -6.61 2.14
C GLY A 255 6.04 -7.36 3.30
N LEU A 256 7.05 -6.72 3.89
CA LEU A 256 7.92 -7.30 4.91
C LEU A 256 8.29 -6.25 5.95
N VAL A 257 8.08 -6.58 7.22
CA VAL A 257 8.35 -5.69 8.35
C VAL A 257 9.43 -6.30 9.23
N SER A 258 10.49 -5.57 9.54
CA SER A 258 11.52 -6.01 10.50
C SER A 258 11.21 -5.43 11.87
N VAL A 259 10.97 -6.29 12.85
CA VAL A 259 10.76 -5.90 14.25
C VAL A 259 12.02 -6.23 15.02
N ARG A 260 12.62 -5.23 15.68
CA ARG A 260 13.90 -5.33 16.39
C ARG A 260 13.78 -4.84 17.82
N ASP A 261 14.52 -5.49 18.70
CA ASP A 261 14.82 -5.00 20.05
C ASP A 261 16.32 -5.18 20.35
N THR A 262 16.71 -5.11 21.62
CA THR A 262 18.10 -5.31 22.06
C THR A 262 18.58 -6.76 21.93
N THR A 263 17.66 -7.73 21.79
CA THR A 263 17.96 -9.16 21.73
C THR A 263 18.11 -9.68 20.31
N GLY A 264 17.50 -9.02 19.33
CA GLY A 264 17.63 -9.37 17.92
C GLY A 264 16.54 -8.76 17.05
N ALA A 265 16.35 -9.34 15.87
CA ALA A 265 15.32 -8.92 14.92
C ALA A 265 14.56 -10.13 14.37
N VAL A 266 13.28 -9.92 14.07
CA VAL A 266 12.36 -10.90 13.48
C VAL A 266 11.62 -10.23 12.33
N GLU A 267 11.51 -10.94 11.20
CA GLU A 267 10.81 -10.45 10.02
C GLU A 267 9.37 -10.96 9.95
N VAL A 268 8.41 -10.05 9.82
CA VAL A 268 6.98 -10.32 9.70
C VAL A 268 6.56 -10.09 8.24
N GLY A 269 6.37 -11.18 7.50
CA GLY A 269 5.91 -11.15 6.11
C GLY A 269 4.42 -10.86 5.95
N ALA A 270 3.96 -10.80 4.71
CA ALA A 270 2.56 -10.58 4.36
C ALA A 270 1.60 -11.62 4.98
N ALA A 271 0.41 -11.16 5.36
CA ALA A 271 -0.63 -11.92 6.05
C ALA A 271 -0.17 -12.59 7.35
N ARG A 272 0.79 -11.98 8.06
CA ARG A 272 1.33 -12.48 9.33
C ARG A 272 1.23 -11.41 10.43
N ARG A 273 1.21 -11.87 11.67
CA ARG A 273 1.34 -11.03 12.86
C ARG A 273 2.41 -11.55 13.82
N LEU A 274 2.99 -10.61 14.55
CA LEU A 274 3.86 -10.86 15.69
C LEU A 274 3.28 -10.11 16.89
N VAL A 275 3.14 -10.81 18.02
CA VAL A 275 2.75 -10.21 19.29
C VAL A 275 3.91 -10.39 20.26
N VAL A 276 4.37 -9.29 20.84
CA VAL A 276 5.50 -9.26 21.77
C VAL A 276 5.04 -8.65 23.10
N PRO A 277 4.84 -9.48 24.14
CA PRO A 277 4.53 -9.00 25.49
C PRO A 277 5.63 -8.07 26.03
N SER A 278 5.29 -7.20 26.98
CA SER A 278 6.19 -6.20 27.58
C SER A 278 7.57 -6.74 27.95
N ASP A 279 7.60 -7.90 28.61
CA ASP A 279 8.80 -8.46 29.25
C ASP A 279 9.42 -9.62 28.46
N LYS A 280 9.11 -9.74 27.17
CA LYS A 280 9.59 -10.81 26.32
C LYS A 280 10.48 -10.30 25.18
N PRO A 281 11.56 -11.03 24.87
CA PRO A 281 12.42 -10.72 23.74
C PRO A 281 11.71 -11.01 22.42
N VAL A 282 11.91 -10.15 21.42
CA VAL A 282 11.32 -10.31 20.07
C VAL A 282 11.69 -11.66 19.44
N THR A 283 12.92 -12.13 19.64
CA THR A 283 13.43 -13.40 19.07
C THR A 283 12.78 -14.66 19.64
N GLY A 284 12.14 -14.58 20.81
CA GLY A 284 11.46 -15.71 21.44
C GLY A 284 10.00 -15.87 20.99
N GLU A 285 9.44 -14.87 20.31
CA GLU A 285 8.03 -14.81 19.97
C GLU A 285 7.72 -15.46 18.62
N ARG A 286 6.54 -16.07 18.54
CA ARG A 286 6.10 -16.79 17.34
C ARG A 286 5.30 -15.89 16.42
N ILE A 287 5.66 -15.94 15.14
CA ILE A 287 4.87 -15.33 14.06
C ILE A 287 3.65 -16.22 13.77
N ALA A 288 2.46 -15.64 13.83
CA ALA A 288 1.20 -16.31 13.49
C ALA A 288 0.67 -15.82 12.14
N ALA A 289 -0.16 -16.63 11.48
CA ALA A 289 -0.98 -16.16 10.37
C ALA A 289 -2.08 -15.22 10.88
N LEU A 290 -2.43 -14.22 10.08
CA LEU A 290 -3.63 -13.42 10.32
C LEU A 290 -4.87 -14.28 10.01
N SER A 291 -5.89 -14.14 10.84
CA SER A 291 -7.25 -14.63 10.53
C SER A 291 -7.89 -13.82 9.40
N ILE A 292 -8.97 -14.33 8.83
CA ILE A 292 -9.69 -13.66 7.74
C ILE A 292 -10.27 -12.33 8.23
N GLU A 293 -10.78 -12.31 9.46
CA GLU A 293 -11.33 -11.15 10.13
C GLU A 293 -10.25 -10.08 10.31
N GLU A 294 -9.07 -10.45 10.80
CA GLU A 294 -7.96 -9.49 10.95
C GLU A 294 -7.45 -8.93 9.62
N VAL A 295 -7.46 -9.73 8.54
CA VAL A 295 -7.12 -9.24 7.21
C VAL A 295 -8.16 -8.22 6.74
N SER A 296 -9.45 -8.46 7.01
CA SER A 296 -10.53 -7.52 6.68
C SER A 296 -10.41 -6.24 7.50
N ASP A 297 -10.22 -6.34 8.82
CA ASP A 297 -10.07 -5.19 9.72
C ASP A 297 -8.87 -4.32 9.33
N LEU A 298 -7.78 -4.94 8.87
CA LEU A 298 -6.60 -4.21 8.40
C LEU A 298 -6.84 -3.56 7.03
N ALA A 299 -7.68 -4.16 6.19
CA ALA A 299 -8.10 -3.58 4.93
C ALA A 299 -9.00 -2.35 5.12
N ASP A 300 -9.96 -2.42 6.04
CA ASP A 300 -10.85 -1.29 6.36
C ASP A 300 -10.10 -0.17 7.09
N ALA A 301 -9.05 -0.55 7.82
CA ALA A 301 -8.19 0.40 8.50
C ALA A 301 -7.16 1.11 7.61
N THR A 302 -7.02 0.70 6.34
CA THR A 302 -6.09 1.32 5.40
C THR A 302 -6.30 2.84 5.38
N PRO A 303 -5.27 3.65 5.67
CA PRO A 303 -5.39 5.11 5.61
C PRO A 303 -5.73 5.54 4.18
N MET A 304 -6.62 6.52 4.03
CA MET A 304 -6.97 6.98 2.67
C MET A 304 -5.86 7.87 2.10
N THR A 305 -5.17 7.39 1.07
CA THR A 305 -4.31 8.23 0.25
C THR A 305 -5.18 8.96 -0.77
N MET A 306 -5.25 10.30 -0.70
CA MET A 306 -5.86 11.07 -1.78
C MET A 306 -4.82 11.27 -2.89
N PRO A 307 -5.23 11.38 -4.16
CA PRO A 307 -4.32 11.92 -5.17
C PRO A 307 -3.87 13.31 -4.70
N LEU A 308 -2.62 13.70 -4.94
CA LEU A 308 -2.16 15.03 -4.56
C LEU A 308 -2.65 16.03 -5.62
N TRP A 309 -3.83 16.64 -5.40
CA TRP A 309 -4.42 17.61 -6.35
C TRP A 309 -3.84 19.02 -6.18
N HIS A 310 -3.02 19.28 -5.15
CA HIS A 310 -2.49 20.62 -4.86
C HIS A 310 -1.03 20.76 -5.31
N GLY A 311 -0.77 21.75 -6.17
CA GLY A 311 0.55 22.05 -6.74
C GLY A 311 1.64 22.33 -5.69
N ASP A 312 1.28 22.99 -4.59
CA ASP A 312 2.23 23.27 -3.50
C ASP A 312 2.56 22.02 -2.67
N ALA A 313 1.63 21.07 -2.57
CA ALA A 313 1.89 19.77 -1.97
C ALA A 313 2.82 18.94 -2.86
N LEU A 314 2.67 19.03 -4.20
CA LEU A 314 3.59 18.42 -5.17
C LEU A 314 5.02 18.96 -5.06
N ALA A 315 5.20 20.25 -4.76
CA ALA A 315 6.53 20.85 -4.59
C ALA A 315 7.29 20.29 -3.37
N SER A 316 6.60 19.98 -2.27
CA SER A 316 7.19 19.31 -1.09
C SER A 316 7.13 17.78 -1.14
N SER A 317 6.46 17.22 -2.15
CA SER A 317 6.40 15.77 -2.42
C SER A 317 7.08 15.45 -3.74
N ALA A 318 8.21 16.11 -3.99
CA ALA A 318 9.12 15.76 -5.07
C ALA A 318 9.22 14.23 -5.14
N PRO A 319 9.03 13.64 -6.33
CA PRO A 319 9.12 12.21 -6.48
C PRO A 319 10.44 11.76 -5.84
N LEU A 320 10.37 10.73 -5.00
CA LEU A 320 11.56 10.07 -4.51
C LEU A 320 12.20 9.43 -5.75
N GLU A 321 13.05 10.18 -6.46
CA GLU A 321 13.84 9.73 -7.62
C GLU A 321 14.95 8.78 -7.20
#